data_AF-A0A0S8CW87-F1
#
_entry.id   AF-A0A0S8CW87-F1
#
_cell.length_a   1.000
_cell.length_b   1.000
_cell.length_c   1.000
_cell.angle_alpha   90.00
_cell.angle_beta   90.00
_cell.angle_gamma   90.00
#
_symmetry.space_group_name_H-M   'P 1'
#
loop_
_entity.id
_entity.type
_entity.pdbx_description
1 polymer ?
#
loop_
_entity_poly.entity_id
_entity_poly.type
_entity_poly.pdbx_seq_one_letter_code
_entity_poly.pdbx_strand_id
1 'polypeptide(L)'
;MLTGCGGALHRQWAQAGADMPARCQLDSAPFYPQKTFQCGPAALAMALTWSGISADPDTLAPEVFTASRKGSLQSAMIGSARRHGRVAYPVSGPETLLAEVCAAHPVIVLQNLGLSWYPVWHYAVLVGYDAHEGIVILHSGVIPYKRVSVKVFEKTWARSDHWGLLVLAPARLPATATEDAYVSAVLGLEKAGQWQAAAEGYKNALTRWPDSLAAHMGLGNSYDALGDIGSAEAAFRVATHRFPAQGSTFNNLAHVLWKQGKQQAALDAARRAVELGGSLVNIYRKTLEEIQAGADEERPCR
;
A
#
# COMPACT_ATOMS: atom_id res chain seq x y z
N MET A 1 42.33 -13.04 10.65
CA MET A 1 41.88 -12.64 9.29
C MET A 1 40.49 -12.01 9.43
N LEU A 2 40.40 -10.69 9.34
CA LEU A 2 39.12 -9.95 9.35
C LEU A 2 38.66 -9.79 7.91
N THR A 3 37.92 -10.77 7.39
CA THR A 3 37.22 -10.65 6.10
C THR A 3 36.11 -9.60 6.25
N GLY A 4 36.32 -8.44 5.62
CA GLY A 4 35.49 -7.26 5.82
C GLY A 4 34.11 -7.36 5.18
N CYS A 5 33.07 -7.18 6.00
CA CYS A 5 31.68 -7.01 5.55
C CYS A 5 31.49 -5.80 4.59
N GLY A 6 32.45 -4.88 4.53
CA GLY A 6 32.42 -3.73 3.62
C GLY A 6 32.47 -4.10 2.13
N GLY A 7 33.08 -5.24 1.77
CA GLY A 7 33.14 -5.72 0.37
C GLY A 7 31.86 -6.43 -0.10
N ALA A 8 30.98 -6.83 0.81
CA ALA A 8 29.69 -7.43 0.48
C ALA A 8 28.63 -6.35 0.20
N LEU A 9 28.61 -5.28 0.99
CA LEU A 9 27.69 -4.15 0.84
C LEU A 9 27.92 -3.38 -0.48
N HIS A 10 29.17 -3.12 -0.83
CA HIS A 10 29.51 -2.51 -2.13
C HIS A 10 29.07 -3.40 -3.30
N ARG A 11 29.17 -4.72 -3.16
CA ARG A 11 28.71 -5.66 -4.19
C ARG A 11 27.20 -5.66 -4.35
N GLN A 12 26.42 -5.57 -3.27
CA GLN A 12 24.96 -5.53 -3.36
C GLN A 12 24.45 -4.28 -4.09
N TRP A 13 24.99 -3.11 -3.78
CA TRP A 13 24.61 -1.88 -4.47
C TRP A 13 25.12 -1.84 -5.92
N ALA A 14 26.32 -2.38 -6.18
CA ALA A 14 26.85 -2.49 -7.55
C ALA A 14 26.06 -3.50 -8.40
N GLN A 15 25.62 -4.62 -7.81
CA GLN A 15 24.75 -5.60 -8.49
C GLN A 15 23.34 -5.04 -8.72
N ALA A 16 22.76 -4.39 -7.71
CA ALA A 16 21.47 -3.74 -7.81
C ALA A 16 21.44 -2.65 -8.90
N GLY A 17 22.56 -1.94 -9.11
CA GLY A 17 22.71 -0.95 -10.16
C GLY A 17 23.14 -1.50 -11.52
N ALA A 18 23.49 -2.79 -11.65
CA ALA A 18 24.09 -3.33 -12.87
C ALA A 18 23.14 -3.28 -14.08
N ASP A 19 21.84 -3.47 -13.84
CA ASP A 19 20.78 -3.44 -14.86
C ASP A 19 19.99 -2.11 -14.86
N MET A 20 20.46 -1.10 -14.14
CA MET A 20 19.77 0.18 -13.99
C MET A 20 20.57 1.34 -14.62
N PRO A 21 19.91 2.46 -14.98
CA PRO A 21 20.61 3.66 -15.41
C PRO A 21 21.65 4.08 -14.36
N ALA A 22 22.84 4.49 -14.81
CA ALA A 22 23.92 4.83 -13.88
C ALA A 22 23.59 6.03 -12.96
N ARG A 23 22.60 6.84 -13.33
CA ARG A 23 22.07 7.94 -12.53
C ARG A 23 20.57 8.08 -12.75
N CYS A 24 19.83 8.21 -11.65
CA CYS A 24 18.42 8.59 -11.64
C CYS A 24 18.20 9.68 -10.60
N GLN A 25 17.41 10.71 -10.90
CA GLN A 25 17.09 11.78 -9.97
C GLN A 25 15.73 12.40 -10.31
N LEU A 26 14.94 12.72 -9.28
CA LEU A 26 13.68 13.44 -9.39
C LEU A 26 13.92 14.94 -9.27
N ASP A 27 13.87 15.69 -10.37
CA ASP A 27 14.18 17.13 -10.38
C ASP A 27 13.10 18.02 -9.75
N SER A 28 11.90 17.50 -9.52
CA SER A 28 10.74 18.24 -9.01
C SER A 28 10.10 17.59 -7.77
N ALA A 29 10.89 16.80 -7.03
CA ALA A 29 10.43 16.25 -5.76
C ALA A 29 10.10 17.39 -4.77
N PRO A 30 8.89 17.43 -4.18
CA PRO A 30 8.54 18.43 -3.18
C PRO A 30 9.51 18.40 -2.01
N PHE A 31 9.87 19.57 -1.50
CA PHE A 31 10.76 19.71 -0.35
C PHE A 31 10.13 20.58 0.74
N TYR A 32 10.03 20.03 1.94
CA TYR A 32 9.66 20.77 3.15
C TYR A 32 10.85 20.74 4.14
N PRO A 33 11.44 21.91 4.49
CA PRO A 33 12.53 21.95 5.45
C PRO A 33 12.06 21.49 6.83
N GLN A 34 12.80 20.56 7.44
CA GLN A 34 12.42 19.98 8.72
C GLN A 34 12.71 20.95 9.88
N LYS A 35 11.71 21.20 10.75
CA LYS A 35 11.92 21.80 12.08
C LYS A 35 12.36 20.71 13.09
N THR A 36 12.88 21.11 14.24
CA THR A 36 13.32 20.19 15.31
C THR A 36 12.19 19.20 15.65
N PHE A 37 12.49 17.89 15.60
CA PHE A 37 11.56 16.77 15.89
C PHE A 37 10.45 16.49 14.84
N GLN A 38 10.52 17.02 13.62
CA GLN A 38 9.51 16.82 12.57
C GLN A 38 9.97 16.01 11.34
N CYS A 39 11.02 15.17 11.47
CA CYS A 39 11.53 14.43 10.31
C CYS A 39 10.49 13.48 9.68
N GLY A 40 9.65 12.82 10.49
CA GLY A 40 8.55 11.96 10.02
C GLY A 40 7.44 12.75 9.29
N PRO A 41 6.79 13.73 9.95
CA PRO A 41 5.74 14.55 9.32
C PRO A 41 6.19 15.21 8.02
N ALA A 42 7.41 15.76 7.98
CA ALA A 42 7.95 16.38 6.78
C ALA A 42 8.19 15.38 5.64
N ALA A 43 8.74 14.19 5.95
CA ALA A 43 8.93 13.15 4.95
C ALA A 43 7.58 12.65 4.39
N LEU A 44 6.57 12.50 5.25
CA LEU A 44 5.23 12.14 4.81
C LEU A 44 4.59 13.25 3.97
N ALA A 45 4.72 14.52 4.36
CA ALA A 45 4.19 15.66 3.60
C ALA A 45 4.80 15.72 2.19
N MET A 46 6.11 15.52 2.06
CA MET A 46 6.79 15.47 0.75
C MET A 46 6.21 14.35 -0.13
N ALA A 47 6.04 13.14 0.41
CA ALA A 47 5.52 12.00 -0.34
C ALA A 47 4.02 12.15 -0.68
N LEU A 48 3.21 12.66 0.25
CA LEU A 48 1.80 12.98 0.01
C LEU A 48 1.65 14.04 -1.09
N THR A 49 2.43 15.11 -1.02
CA THR A 49 2.44 16.19 -2.03
C THR A 49 2.83 15.66 -3.39
N TRP A 50 3.87 14.82 -3.46
CA TRP A 50 4.27 14.18 -4.71
C TRP A 50 3.17 13.27 -5.27
N SER A 51 2.43 12.59 -4.41
CA SER A 51 1.28 11.76 -4.79
C SER A 51 -0.01 12.54 -5.06
N GLY A 52 0.05 13.88 -5.08
CA GLY A 52 -1.08 14.75 -5.40
C GLY A 52 -1.99 15.13 -4.22
N ILE A 53 -1.56 14.93 -2.97
CA ILE A 53 -2.26 15.44 -1.78
C ILE A 53 -1.48 16.63 -1.21
N SER A 54 -2.09 17.82 -1.22
CA SER A 54 -1.51 18.96 -0.50
C SER A 54 -1.44 18.64 0.98
N ALA A 55 -0.24 18.68 1.56
CA ALA A 55 -0.01 18.31 2.94
C ALA A 55 0.99 19.26 3.61
N ASP A 56 0.70 19.65 4.86
CA ASP A 56 1.57 20.48 5.68
C ASP A 56 2.17 19.63 6.82
N PRO A 57 3.51 19.55 6.96
CA PRO A 57 4.16 18.84 8.06
C PRO A 57 3.62 19.19 9.45
N ASP A 58 3.26 20.45 9.70
CA ASP A 58 2.75 20.88 11.02
C ASP A 58 1.37 20.26 11.32
N THR A 59 0.54 20.07 10.29
CA THR A 59 -0.78 19.40 10.40
C THR A 59 -0.68 17.89 10.53
N LEU A 60 0.36 17.28 9.95
CA LEU A 60 0.61 15.84 10.03
C LEU A 60 1.29 15.42 11.33
N ALA A 61 1.98 16.35 12.02
CA ALA A 61 2.66 16.09 13.29
C ALA A 61 1.82 15.28 14.29
N PRO A 62 0.56 15.66 14.65
CA PRO A 62 -0.26 14.90 15.59
C PRO A 62 -0.65 13.50 15.08
N GLU A 63 -0.65 13.27 13.76
CA GLU A 63 -1.02 11.98 13.18
C GLU A 63 0.08 10.92 13.27
N VAL A 64 1.35 11.35 13.24
CA VAL A 64 2.51 10.45 13.13
C VAL A 64 3.48 10.56 14.30
N PHE A 65 3.37 11.58 15.15
CA PHE A 65 4.23 11.75 16.32
C PHE A 65 3.65 11.06 17.56
N THR A 66 4.51 10.38 18.33
CA THR A 66 4.15 9.89 19.67
C THR A 66 5.11 10.43 20.72
N ALA A 67 4.58 11.19 21.68
CA ALA A 67 5.36 11.81 22.75
C ALA A 67 6.11 10.79 23.63
N SER A 68 5.58 9.57 23.76
CA SER A 68 6.16 8.49 24.57
C SER A 68 7.43 7.87 23.99
N ARG A 69 7.76 8.11 22.71
CA ARG A 69 8.95 7.51 22.05
C ARG A 69 9.84 8.50 21.29
N LYS A 70 9.61 9.81 21.44
CA LYS A 70 10.41 10.89 20.82
C LYS A 70 10.61 10.69 19.29
N GLY A 71 9.57 10.25 18.56
CA GLY A 71 9.66 10.04 17.12
C GLY A 71 8.38 9.50 16.47
N SER A 72 8.44 9.32 15.14
CA SER A 72 7.35 8.75 14.34
C SER A 72 7.52 7.26 14.09
N LEU A 73 6.47 6.48 14.36
CA LEU A 73 6.45 5.04 14.12
C LEU A 73 6.20 4.74 12.63
N GLN A 74 6.86 3.72 12.09
CA GLN A 74 6.62 3.25 10.72
C GLN A 74 5.12 2.93 10.48
N SER A 75 4.46 2.34 11.46
CA SER A 75 3.03 2.05 11.43
C SER A 75 2.17 3.31 11.39
N ALA A 76 2.58 4.39 12.06
CA ALA A 76 1.87 5.67 12.04
C ALA A 76 2.03 6.36 10.68
N MET A 77 3.22 6.29 10.08
CA MET A 77 3.48 6.78 8.71
C MET A 77 2.58 6.07 7.69
N ILE A 78 2.54 4.73 7.75
CA ILE A 78 1.67 3.89 6.90
C ILE A 78 0.19 4.21 7.13
N GLY A 79 -0.23 4.31 8.39
CA GLY A 79 -1.62 4.60 8.76
C GLY A 79 -2.08 5.97 8.30
N SER A 80 -1.23 7.00 8.46
CA SER A 80 -1.54 8.36 7.99
C SER A 80 -1.62 8.41 6.47
N ALA A 81 -0.65 7.85 5.73
CA ALA A 81 -0.72 7.77 4.27
C ALA A 81 -2.04 7.13 3.79
N ARG A 82 -2.48 6.03 4.44
CA ARG A 82 -3.75 5.38 4.13
C ARG A 82 -4.95 6.26 4.44
N ARG A 83 -4.98 6.98 5.57
CA ARG A 83 -6.07 7.92 5.89
C ARG A 83 -6.21 9.05 4.87
N HIS A 84 -5.10 9.41 4.21
CA HIS A 84 -5.08 10.37 3.10
C HIS A 84 -5.36 9.74 1.72
N GLY A 85 -5.91 8.52 1.68
CA GLY A 85 -6.33 7.86 0.44
C GLY A 85 -5.16 7.49 -0.47
N ARG A 86 -3.98 7.18 0.10
CA ARG A 86 -2.79 6.78 -0.64
C ARG A 86 -2.38 5.35 -0.33
N VAL A 87 -1.95 4.66 -1.39
CA VAL A 87 -1.40 3.30 -1.29
C VAL A 87 -0.05 3.41 -0.58
N ALA A 88 -0.05 3.01 0.69
CA ALA A 88 1.15 2.91 1.51
C ALA A 88 1.79 1.54 1.29
N TYR A 89 2.86 1.49 0.48
CA TYR A 89 3.52 0.26 0.04
C TYR A 89 4.93 0.18 0.64
N PRO A 90 5.15 -0.64 1.69
CA PRO A 90 6.47 -0.85 2.27
C PRO A 90 7.43 -1.49 1.27
N VAL A 91 8.65 -0.99 1.23
CA VAL A 91 9.74 -1.51 0.40
C VAL A 91 10.98 -1.76 1.25
N SER A 92 11.85 -2.64 0.78
CA SER A 92 13.12 -2.92 1.44
C SER A 92 14.18 -3.37 0.43
N GLY A 93 15.44 -3.16 0.79
CA GLY A 93 16.59 -3.56 0.00
C GLY A 93 17.00 -2.56 -1.10
N PRO A 94 18.29 -2.51 -1.45
CA PRO A 94 18.84 -1.51 -2.34
C PRO A 94 18.30 -1.62 -3.76
N GLU A 95 18.13 -2.84 -4.29
CA GLU A 95 17.53 -3.09 -5.61
C GLU A 95 16.15 -2.44 -5.73
N THR A 96 15.29 -2.68 -4.76
CA THR A 96 13.95 -2.09 -4.73
C THR A 96 14.00 -0.57 -4.73
N LEU A 97 14.83 0.04 -3.87
CA LEU A 97 14.94 1.49 -3.78
C LEU A 97 15.45 2.12 -5.09
N LEU A 98 16.47 1.53 -5.72
CA LEU A 98 17.02 2.04 -6.97
C LEU A 98 16.00 1.93 -8.12
N ALA A 99 15.28 0.80 -8.22
CA ALA A 99 14.24 0.59 -9.23
C ALA A 99 13.11 1.62 -9.10
N GLU A 100 12.62 1.84 -7.88
CA GLU A 100 11.54 2.79 -7.61
C GLU A 100 11.96 4.23 -7.91
N VAL A 101 13.18 4.62 -7.50
CA VAL A 101 13.71 5.96 -7.79
C VAL A 101 13.88 6.18 -9.30
N CYS A 102 14.34 5.16 -10.06
CA CYS A 102 14.41 5.27 -11.52
C CYS A 102 13.04 5.30 -12.20
N ALA A 103 12.03 4.70 -11.59
CA ALA A 103 10.63 4.89 -11.98
C ALA A 103 10.04 6.24 -11.52
N ALA A 104 10.90 7.16 -11.06
CA ALA A 104 10.55 8.47 -10.55
C ALA A 104 9.65 8.45 -9.31
N HIS A 105 9.73 7.39 -8.49
CA HIS A 105 9.02 7.30 -7.22
C HIS A 105 9.94 7.69 -6.04
N PRO A 106 9.61 8.75 -5.29
CA PRO A 106 10.36 9.08 -4.08
C PRO A 106 10.08 8.05 -2.99
N VAL A 107 11.13 7.63 -2.28
CA VAL A 107 11.01 6.61 -1.23
C VAL A 107 11.27 7.24 0.12
N ILE A 108 10.30 7.20 1.03
CA ILE A 108 10.58 7.55 2.44
C ILE A 108 11.47 6.46 3.01
N VAL A 109 12.58 6.83 3.64
CA VAL A 109 13.53 5.90 4.28
C VAL A 109 13.73 6.26 5.75
N LEU A 110 13.95 5.25 6.58
CA LEU A 110 14.25 5.44 8.01
C LEU A 110 15.71 5.13 8.27
N GLN A 111 16.47 6.11 8.75
CA GLN A 111 17.87 5.92 9.11
C GLN A 111 18.04 6.04 10.62
N ASN A 112 19.07 5.38 11.15
CA ASN A 112 19.58 5.67 12.49
C ASN A 112 20.96 6.32 12.36
N LEU A 113 21.01 7.63 12.56
CA LEU A 113 22.21 8.47 12.45
C LEU A 113 23.09 8.44 13.71
N GLY A 114 22.59 7.84 14.80
CA GLY A 114 23.28 7.76 16.09
C GLY A 114 24.37 6.69 16.13
N LEU A 115 24.86 6.41 17.33
CA LEU A 115 25.74 5.26 17.59
C LEU A 115 24.90 4.08 18.10
N SER A 116 25.44 2.86 18.07
CA SER A 116 24.69 1.67 18.49
C SER A 116 24.20 1.73 19.94
N TRP A 117 24.86 2.52 20.79
CA TRP A 117 24.52 2.73 22.21
C TRP A 117 23.69 4.01 22.45
N TYR A 118 23.51 4.87 21.44
CA TYR A 118 22.68 6.07 21.51
C TYR A 118 22.03 6.33 20.14
N PRO A 119 20.86 5.72 19.86
CA PRO A 119 20.22 5.79 18.54
C PRO A 119 19.60 7.18 18.28
N VAL A 120 19.71 7.64 17.04
CA VAL A 120 19.05 8.87 16.54
C VAL A 120 18.29 8.53 15.28
N TRP A 121 16.99 8.27 15.42
CA TRP A 121 16.11 7.90 14.31
C TRP A 121 15.75 9.12 13.46
N HIS A 122 15.83 8.96 12.13
CA HIS A 122 15.70 10.07 11.19
C HIS A 122 15.02 9.61 9.91
N TYR A 123 13.91 10.26 9.55
CA TYR A 123 13.28 10.06 8.25
C TYR A 123 13.87 11.02 7.20
N ALA A 124 14.08 10.48 6.01
CA ALA A 124 14.46 11.22 4.81
C ALA A 124 13.66 10.71 3.62
N VAL A 125 13.70 11.43 2.50
CA VAL A 125 13.10 10.98 1.24
C VAL A 125 14.22 10.79 0.22
N LEU A 126 14.38 9.58 -0.27
CA LEU A 126 15.29 9.24 -1.36
C LEU A 126 14.68 9.72 -2.68
N VAL A 127 15.42 10.57 -3.39
CA VAL A 127 14.98 11.23 -4.62
C VAL A 127 15.99 11.06 -5.76
N GLY A 128 17.04 10.28 -5.57
CA GLY A 128 18.02 10.03 -6.61
C GLY A 128 19.21 9.21 -6.15
N TYR A 129 20.03 8.79 -7.10
CA TYR A 129 21.33 8.19 -6.88
C TYR A 129 22.24 8.45 -8.07
N ASP A 130 23.54 8.30 -7.84
CA ASP A 130 24.56 8.27 -8.88
C ASP A 130 25.51 7.10 -8.56
N ALA A 131 25.45 6.06 -9.38
CA ALA A 131 26.20 4.84 -9.20
C ALA A 131 27.69 5.03 -9.52
N HIS A 132 28.04 5.96 -10.42
CA HIS A 132 29.43 6.28 -10.74
C HIS A 132 30.13 6.97 -9.58
N GLU A 133 29.43 7.91 -8.94
CA GLU A 133 29.95 8.61 -7.77
C GLU A 133 29.78 7.84 -6.46
N GLY A 134 28.99 6.76 -6.47
CA GLY A 134 28.72 5.95 -5.29
C GLY A 134 27.93 6.72 -4.23
N ILE A 135 26.93 7.49 -4.65
CA ILE A 135 26.10 8.33 -3.78
C ILE A 135 24.60 8.06 -3.95
N VAL A 136 23.85 8.36 -2.89
CA VAL A 136 22.40 8.57 -2.92
C VAL A 136 22.09 10.05 -2.69
N ILE A 137 20.92 10.49 -3.15
CA ILE A 137 20.46 11.88 -3.09
C ILE A 137 19.17 11.92 -2.26
N LEU A 138 19.20 12.62 -1.13
CA LEU A 138 18.12 12.65 -0.13
C LEU A 138 17.56 14.06 0.04
N HIS A 139 16.26 14.18 0.25
CA HIS A 139 15.68 15.29 1.00
C HIS A 139 15.76 14.95 2.49
N SER A 140 16.58 15.69 3.24
CA SER A 140 16.92 15.33 4.61
C SER A 140 17.23 16.56 5.47
N GLY A 141 16.51 16.70 6.60
CA GLY A 141 16.64 17.88 7.45
C GLY A 141 16.18 19.15 6.73
N VAL A 142 17.01 20.19 6.76
CA VAL A 142 16.80 21.46 6.04
C VAL A 142 17.49 21.48 4.67
N ILE A 143 18.03 20.35 4.20
CA ILE A 143 18.85 20.26 2.99
C ILE A 143 18.11 19.46 1.91
N PRO A 144 17.66 20.10 0.81
CA PRO A 144 17.20 19.40 -0.39
C PRO A 144 18.40 18.81 -1.14
N TYR A 145 18.16 17.75 -1.92
CA TYR A 145 19.17 17.07 -2.75
C TYR A 145 20.51 16.77 -2.06
N LYS A 146 20.47 16.44 -0.76
CA LYS A 146 21.65 16.10 0.03
C LYS A 146 22.30 14.84 -0.54
N ARG A 147 23.52 15.00 -1.05
CA ARG A 147 24.36 13.91 -1.55
C ARG A 147 25.02 13.20 -0.37
N VAL A 148 24.86 11.88 -0.28
CA VAL A 148 25.44 11.05 0.78
C VAL A 148 26.06 9.82 0.13
N SER A 149 27.27 9.43 0.53
CA SER A 149 27.87 8.21 0.00
C SER A 149 27.01 6.98 0.35
N VAL A 150 26.87 6.06 -0.62
CA VAL A 150 26.13 4.81 -0.47
C VAL A 150 26.60 4.05 0.78
N LYS A 151 27.91 4.04 1.06
CA LYS A 151 28.48 3.41 2.25
C LYS A 151 27.93 3.99 3.57
N VAL A 152 27.79 5.31 3.66
CA VAL A 152 27.25 5.97 4.86
C VAL A 152 25.75 5.76 4.95
N PHE A 153 25.04 5.89 3.83
CA PHE A 153 23.61 5.63 3.75
C PHE A 153 23.28 4.21 4.21
N GLU A 154 23.88 3.21 3.58
CA GLU A 154 23.69 1.78 3.86
C GLU A 154 23.93 1.46 5.33
N LYS A 155 25.04 1.94 5.91
CA LYS A 155 25.38 1.70 7.32
C LYS A 155 24.31 2.24 8.29
N THR A 156 23.71 3.38 7.97
CA THR A 156 22.70 4.02 8.82
C THR A 156 21.29 3.49 8.56
N TRP A 157 21.01 3.05 7.33
CA TRP A 157 19.73 2.51 6.89
C TRP A 157 19.52 1.04 7.29
N ALA A 158 20.59 0.22 7.25
CA ALA A 158 20.54 -1.19 7.68
C ALA A 158 20.06 -1.38 9.13
N ARG A 159 20.21 -0.34 9.97
CA ARG A 159 19.73 -0.35 11.37
C ARG A 159 18.21 -0.26 11.50
N SER A 160 17.51 0.06 10.42
CA SER A 160 16.05 0.04 10.32
C SER A 160 15.53 -1.24 9.65
N ASP A 161 16.39 -2.24 9.46
CA ASP A 161 16.12 -3.41 8.62
C ASP A 161 15.78 -3.00 7.17
N HIS A 162 16.54 -2.02 6.66
CA HIS A 162 16.40 -1.49 5.31
C HIS A 162 14.97 -1.05 5.00
N TRP A 163 14.31 -0.38 5.94
CA TRP A 163 12.92 0.00 5.79
C TRP A 163 12.76 1.20 4.85
N GLY A 164 11.83 1.08 3.91
CA GLY A 164 11.33 2.18 3.10
C GLY A 164 9.82 2.13 2.90
N LEU A 165 9.25 3.24 2.43
CA LEU A 165 7.83 3.38 2.18
C LEU A 165 7.59 4.22 0.93
N LEU A 166 6.82 3.66 -0.01
CA LEU A 166 6.20 4.41 -1.08
C LEU A 166 4.81 4.90 -0.63
N VAL A 167 4.47 6.12 -1.05
CA VAL A 167 3.14 6.71 -0.87
C VAL A 167 2.64 7.08 -2.27
N LEU A 168 1.78 6.22 -2.83
CA LEU A 168 1.36 6.31 -4.23
C LEU A 168 -0.12 6.67 -4.34
N ALA A 169 -0.47 7.40 -5.41
CA ALA A 169 -1.85 7.50 -5.84
C ALA A 169 -2.37 6.10 -6.21
N PRO A 170 -3.65 5.76 -5.95
CA PRO A 170 -4.17 4.42 -6.24
C PRO A 170 -4.05 3.98 -7.70
N ALA A 171 -4.18 4.88 -8.67
CA ALA A 171 -3.90 4.61 -10.08
C ALA A 171 -2.41 4.36 -10.45
N ARG A 172 -1.48 4.36 -9.49
CA ARG A 172 -0.05 4.12 -9.75
C ARG A 172 0.43 2.83 -9.09
N LEU A 173 1.05 1.96 -9.88
CA LEU A 173 1.73 0.76 -9.39
C LEU A 173 3.19 1.10 -9.01
N PRO A 174 3.74 0.54 -7.92
CA PRO A 174 5.17 0.48 -7.71
C PRO A 174 5.88 -0.17 -8.92
N ALA A 175 7.11 0.24 -9.22
CA ALA A 175 7.91 -0.40 -10.26
C ALA A 175 8.24 -1.86 -9.91
N THR A 176 8.36 -2.16 -8.63
CA THR A 176 8.69 -3.48 -8.07
C THR A 176 7.45 -4.17 -7.48
N ALA A 177 6.27 -3.84 -7.99
CA ALA A 177 5.03 -4.34 -7.42
C ALA A 177 4.92 -5.86 -7.59
N THR A 178 4.59 -6.57 -6.51
CA THR A 178 4.10 -7.95 -6.54
C THR A 178 2.61 -7.96 -6.20
N GLU A 179 1.89 -8.97 -6.67
CA GLU A 179 0.44 -9.07 -6.47
C GLU A 179 0.09 -8.99 -4.99
N ASP A 180 0.66 -9.90 -4.20
CA ASP A 180 0.38 -10.01 -2.76
C ASP A 180 0.68 -8.72 -2.00
N ALA A 181 1.83 -8.09 -2.27
CA ALA A 181 2.22 -6.87 -1.57
C ALA A 181 1.32 -5.69 -1.96
N TYR A 182 0.98 -5.56 -3.25
CA TYR A 182 0.16 -4.45 -3.71
C TYR A 182 -1.29 -4.59 -3.27
N VAL A 183 -1.88 -5.78 -3.43
CA VAL A 183 -3.22 -6.09 -2.92
C VAL A 183 -3.30 -5.90 -1.40
N SER A 184 -2.26 -6.29 -0.65
CA SER A 184 -2.20 -6.03 0.79
C SER A 184 -2.11 -4.54 1.14
N ALA A 185 -1.40 -3.74 0.33
CA ALA A 185 -1.33 -2.29 0.51
C ALA A 185 -2.69 -1.63 0.24
N VAL A 186 -3.41 -2.06 -0.80
CA VAL A 186 -4.76 -1.58 -1.15
C VAL A 186 -5.79 -2.04 -0.11
N LEU A 187 -5.71 -3.27 0.42
CA LEU A 187 -6.53 -3.70 1.56
C LEU A 187 -6.33 -2.80 2.79
N GLY A 188 -5.14 -2.21 2.93
CA GLY A 188 -4.88 -1.18 3.93
C GLY A 188 -5.76 0.07 3.79
N LEU A 189 -6.16 0.43 2.57
CA LEU A 189 -7.11 1.53 2.29
C LEU A 189 -8.53 1.16 2.71
N GLU A 190 -8.99 -0.07 2.41
CA GLU A 190 -10.29 -0.57 2.90
C GLU A 190 -10.37 -0.50 4.43
N LYS A 191 -9.33 -1.00 5.11
CA LYS A 191 -9.26 -0.94 6.59
C LYS A 191 -9.23 0.48 7.14
N ALA A 192 -8.83 1.46 6.34
CA ALA A 192 -8.85 2.88 6.68
C ALA A 192 -10.17 3.58 6.27
N GLY A 193 -11.15 2.85 5.74
CA GLY A 193 -12.42 3.38 5.25
C GLY A 193 -12.32 4.18 3.94
N GLN A 194 -11.17 4.13 3.26
CA GLN A 194 -10.93 4.84 2.01
C GLN A 194 -11.39 4.01 0.81
N TRP A 195 -12.70 3.69 0.79
CA TRP A 195 -13.29 2.76 -0.17
C TRP A 195 -13.14 3.20 -1.63
N GLN A 196 -13.22 4.51 -1.90
CA GLN A 196 -13.02 5.04 -3.25
C GLN A 196 -11.58 4.81 -3.74
N ALA A 197 -10.60 5.11 -2.88
CA ALA A 197 -9.19 4.88 -3.18
C ALA A 197 -8.87 3.38 -3.28
N ALA A 198 -9.50 2.55 -2.45
CA ALA A 198 -9.37 1.10 -2.50
C ALA A 198 -9.91 0.53 -3.83
N ALA A 199 -11.10 0.95 -4.27
CA ALA A 199 -11.68 0.55 -5.55
C ALA A 199 -10.77 0.92 -6.73
N GLU A 200 -10.21 2.13 -6.73
CA GLU A 200 -9.24 2.56 -7.76
C GLU A 200 -7.95 1.72 -7.71
N GLY A 201 -7.43 1.45 -6.51
CA GLY A 201 -6.26 0.58 -6.30
C GLY A 201 -6.50 -0.85 -6.78
N TYR A 202 -7.66 -1.46 -6.49
CA TYR A 202 -7.99 -2.79 -6.96
C TYR A 202 -8.17 -2.85 -8.48
N LYS A 203 -8.80 -1.83 -9.09
CA LYS A 203 -8.84 -1.72 -10.56
C LYS A 203 -7.45 -1.70 -11.16
N ASN A 204 -6.55 -0.90 -10.58
CA ASN A 204 -5.17 -0.82 -11.03
C ASN A 204 -4.39 -2.13 -10.79
N ALA A 205 -4.66 -2.85 -9.70
CA ALA A 205 -4.11 -4.19 -9.50
C ALA A 205 -4.55 -5.14 -10.62
N LEU A 206 -5.84 -5.10 -11.00
CA LEU A 206 -6.42 -5.98 -12.01
C LEU A 206 -5.93 -5.69 -13.44
N THR A 207 -5.34 -4.53 -13.71
CA THR A 207 -4.67 -4.30 -15.02
C THR A 207 -3.37 -5.10 -15.14
N ARG A 208 -2.70 -5.40 -14.01
CA ARG A 208 -1.44 -6.16 -13.98
C ARG A 208 -1.67 -7.64 -13.65
N TRP A 209 -2.60 -7.93 -12.74
CA TRP A 209 -2.95 -9.26 -12.27
C TRP A 209 -4.45 -9.49 -12.45
N PRO A 210 -4.90 -9.76 -13.69
CA PRO A 210 -6.33 -9.95 -13.99
C PRO A 210 -6.95 -11.16 -13.25
N ASP A 211 -6.10 -12.02 -12.70
CA ASP A 211 -6.46 -13.31 -12.07
C ASP A 211 -6.36 -13.25 -10.54
N SER A 212 -6.24 -12.05 -10.00
CA SER A 212 -6.23 -11.85 -8.55
C SER A 212 -7.63 -11.95 -7.98
N LEU A 213 -7.96 -13.09 -7.37
CA LEU A 213 -9.23 -13.27 -6.66
C LEU A 213 -9.41 -12.21 -5.58
N ALA A 214 -8.36 -11.90 -4.83
CA ALA A 214 -8.40 -10.91 -3.77
C ALA A 214 -8.71 -9.50 -4.30
N ALA A 215 -8.16 -9.10 -5.46
CA ALA A 215 -8.47 -7.80 -6.06
C ALA A 215 -9.89 -7.74 -6.63
N HIS A 216 -10.39 -8.80 -7.26
CA HIS A 216 -11.80 -8.86 -7.72
C HIS A 216 -12.78 -8.77 -6.54
N MET A 217 -12.50 -9.50 -5.47
CA MET A 217 -13.33 -9.46 -4.25
C MET A 217 -13.27 -8.09 -3.58
N GLY A 218 -12.07 -7.52 -3.43
CA GLY A 218 -11.88 -6.19 -2.85
C GLY A 218 -12.56 -5.09 -3.66
N LEU A 219 -12.54 -5.16 -5.00
CA LEU A 219 -13.24 -4.20 -5.86
C LEU A 219 -14.75 -4.23 -5.61
N GLY A 220 -15.36 -5.42 -5.58
CA GLY A 220 -16.80 -5.56 -5.28
C GLY A 220 -17.15 -5.09 -3.86
N ASN A 221 -16.34 -5.45 -2.86
CA ASN A 221 -16.54 -5.02 -1.47
C ASN A 221 -16.43 -3.51 -1.32
N SER A 222 -15.45 -2.89 -1.98
CA SER A 222 -15.27 -1.43 -1.97
C SER A 222 -16.47 -0.71 -2.58
N TYR A 223 -17.04 -1.22 -3.66
CA TYR A 223 -18.27 -0.67 -4.23
C TYR A 223 -19.50 -0.85 -3.34
N ASP A 224 -19.64 -2.01 -2.72
CA ASP A 224 -20.74 -2.25 -1.77
C ASP A 224 -20.65 -1.30 -0.56
N ALA A 225 -19.45 -1.07 -0.03
CA ALA A 225 -19.20 -0.14 1.06
C ALA A 225 -19.48 1.33 0.68
N LEU A 226 -19.31 1.69 -0.60
CA LEU A 226 -19.68 3.00 -1.14
C LEU A 226 -21.19 3.15 -1.39
N GLY A 227 -21.96 2.08 -1.29
CA GLY A 227 -23.37 2.07 -1.67
C GLY A 227 -23.60 2.08 -3.19
N ASP A 228 -22.54 1.94 -4.00
CA ASP A 228 -22.66 1.76 -5.45
C ASP A 228 -22.97 0.28 -5.75
N ILE A 229 -24.18 -0.11 -5.39
CA ILE A 229 -24.65 -1.51 -5.44
C ILE A 229 -24.64 -2.03 -6.89
N GLY A 230 -24.83 -1.16 -7.89
CA GLY A 230 -24.76 -1.51 -9.30
C GLY A 230 -23.35 -1.92 -9.72
N SER A 231 -22.34 -1.11 -9.39
CA SER A 231 -20.94 -1.45 -9.64
C SER A 231 -20.48 -2.67 -8.83
N ALA A 232 -20.96 -2.82 -7.60
CA ALA A 232 -20.67 -4.00 -6.77
C ALA A 232 -21.19 -5.29 -7.43
N GLU A 233 -22.42 -5.28 -7.94
CA GLU A 233 -22.99 -6.43 -8.64
C GLU A 233 -22.16 -6.77 -9.88
N ALA A 234 -21.83 -5.76 -10.69
CA ALA A 234 -21.01 -5.95 -11.90
C ALA A 234 -19.64 -6.57 -11.56
N ALA A 235 -18.96 -6.05 -10.52
CA ALA A 235 -17.67 -6.56 -10.07
C ALA A 235 -17.77 -8.01 -9.57
N PHE A 236 -18.77 -8.35 -8.74
CA PHE A 236 -18.93 -9.72 -8.26
C PHE A 236 -19.36 -10.69 -9.36
N ARG A 237 -20.15 -10.25 -10.35
CA ARG A 237 -20.43 -11.09 -11.53
C ARG A 237 -19.15 -11.43 -12.29
N VAL A 238 -18.28 -10.45 -12.53
CA VAL A 238 -16.95 -10.71 -13.12
C VAL A 238 -16.16 -11.70 -12.25
N ALA A 239 -16.16 -11.54 -10.93
CA ALA A 239 -15.50 -12.47 -10.02
C ALA A 239 -16.04 -13.91 -10.13
N THR A 240 -17.37 -14.08 -10.16
CA THR A 240 -17.98 -15.42 -10.32
C THR A 240 -17.66 -16.07 -11.67
N HIS A 241 -17.53 -15.27 -12.74
CA HIS A 241 -17.12 -15.78 -14.04
C HIS A 241 -15.64 -16.16 -14.09
N ARG A 242 -14.76 -15.38 -13.45
CA ARG A 242 -13.32 -15.68 -13.41
C ARG A 242 -13.00 -16.84 -12.47
N PHE A 243 -13.77 -16.99 -11.39
CA PHE A 243 -13.54 -17.99 -10.36
C PHE A 243 -14.81 -18.82 -10.07
N PRO A 244 -15.28 -19.64 -11.03
CA PRO A 244 -16.56 -20.36 -10.94
C PRO A 244 -16.63 -21.42 -9.84
N ALA A 245 -15.48 -21.80 -9.26
CA ALA A 245 -15.37 -22.73 -8.14
C ALA A 245 -15.24 -22.04 -6.77
N GLN A 246 -15.15 -20.70 -6.72
CA GLN A 246 -14.95 -19.96 -5.48
C GLN A 246 -16.29 -19.51 -4.88
N GLY A 247 -16.80 -20.27 -3.91
CA GLY A 247 -18.08 -19.99 -3.26
C GLY A 247 -18.20 -18.59 -2.65
N SER A 248 -17.09 -17.99 -2.20
CA SER A 248 -17.08 -16.64 -1.64
C SER A 248 -17.52 -15.57 -2.64
N THR A 249 -17.21 -15.74 -3.93
CA THR A 249 -17.65 -14.81 -4.98
C THR A 249 -19.17 -14.82 -5.14
N PHE A 250 -19.78 -16.01 -5.12
CA PHE A 250 -21.23 -16.18 -5.19
C PHE A 250 -21.93 -15.70 -3.92
N ASN A 251 -21.32 -15.92 -2.75
CA ASN A 251 -21.85 -15.41 -1.49
C ASN A 251 -21.93 -13.88 -1.49
N ASN A 252 -20.87 -13.19 -1.93
CA ASN A 252 -20.88 -11.73 -1.98
C ASN A 252 -21.84 -11.19 -3.06
N LEU A 253 -21.94 -11.88 -4.20
CA LEU A 253 -22.97 -11.57 -5.20
C LEU A 253 -24.38 -11.70 -4.61
N ALA A 254 -24.65 -12.75 -3.81
CA ALA A 254 -25.95 -12.94 -3.17
C ALA A 254 -26.32 -11.79 -2.23
N HIS A 255 -25.38 -11.34 -1.39
CA HIS A 255 -25.56 -10.18 -0.51
C HIS A 255 -25.94 -8.92 -1.29
N VAL A 256 -25.22 -8.62 -2.36
CA VAL A 256 -25.47 -7.45 -3.20
C VAL A 256 -26.81 -7.54 -3.94
N LEU A 257 -27.15 -8.72 -4.48
CA LEU A 257 -28.43 -8.93 -5.15
C LEU A 257 -29.62 -8.80 -4.18
N TRP A 258 -29.45 -9.26 -2.94
CA TRP A 258 -30.45 -9.10 -1.89
C TRP A 258 -30.70 -7.62 -1.57
N LYS A 259 -29.64 -6.82 -1.40
CA LYS A 259 -29.75 -5.36 -1.20
C LYS A 259 -30.48 -4.63 -2.34
N GLN A 260 -30.47 -5.18 -3.55
CA GLN A 260 -31.19 -4.64 -4.71
C GLN A 260 -32.65 -5.11 -4.80
N GLY A 261 -33.13 -5.95 -3.88
CA GLY A 261 -34.45 -6.59 -3.98
C GLY A 261 -34.55 -7.67 -5.06
N LYS A 262 -33.41 -8.13 -5.62
CA LYS A 262 -33.39 -9.22 -6.63
C LYS A 262 -33.42 -10.58 -5.93
N GLN A 263 -34.47 -10.82 -5.16
CA GLN A 263 -34.65 -11.94 -4.25
C GLN A 263 -34.32 -13.31 -4.87
N GLN A 264 -34.90 -13.64 -6.02
CA GLN A 264 -34.67 -14.94 -6.64
C GLN A 264 -33.21 -15.14 -7.07
N ALA A 265 -32.60 -14.11 -7.67
CA ALA A 265 -31.20 -14.17 -8.08
C ALA A 265 -30.25 -14.24 -6.87
N ALA A 266 -30.60 -13.59 -5.76
CA ALA A 266 -29.85 -13.66 -4.51
C ALA A 266 -29.89 -15.09 -3.92
N LEU A 267 -31.06 -15.72 -3.88
CA LEU A 267 -31.22 -17.11 -3.43
C LEU A 267 -30.40 -18.08 -4.29
N ASP A 268 -30.42 -17.92 -5.62
CA ASP A 268 -29.70 -18.80 -6.52
C ASP A 268 -28.17 -18.66 -6.34
N ALA A 269 -27.67 -17.44 -6.18
CA ALA A 269 -26.26 -17.19 -5.87
C ALA A 269 -25.86 -17.76 -4.49
N ALA A 270 -26.68 -17.59 -3.45
CA ALA A 270 -26.40 -18.11 -2.11
C ALA A 270 -26.38 -19.65 -2.09
N ARG A 271 -27.34 -20.30 -2.78
CA ARG A 271 -27.35 -21.77 -2.95
C ARG A 271 -26.08 -22.25 -3.66
N ARG A 272 -25.67 -21.55 -4.72
CA ARG A 272 -24.43 -21.89 -5.43
C ARG A 272 -23.20 -21.78 -4.54
N ALA A 273 -23.13 -20.76 -3.68
CA ALA A 273 -22.05 -20.63 -2.70
C ALA A 273 -22.01 -21.83 -1.73
N VAL A 274 -23.16 -22.24 -1.20
CA VAL A 274 -23.29 -23.41 -0.30
C VAL A 274 -22.91 -24.72 -0.99
N GLU A 275 -23.35 -24.90 -2.24
CA GLU A 275 -23.04 -26.08 -3.06
C GLU A 275 -21.52 -26.22 -3.30
N LEU A 276 -20.85 -25.12 -3.62
CA LEU A 276 -19.40 -25.08 -3.82
C LEU A 276 -18.62 -25.38 -2.53
N GLY A 277 -19.20 -25.11 -1.36
CA GLY A 277 -18.65 -25.51 -0.07
C GLY A 277 -17.32 -24.82 0.28
N GLY A 278 -16.40 -25.58 0.89
CA GLY A 278 -15.11 -25.09 1.38
C GLY A 278 -15.14 -24.63 2.85
N SER A 279 -14.04 -24.04 3.31
CA SER A 279 -13.84 -23.69 4.72
C SER A 279 -14.84 -22.67 5.27
N LEU A 280 -15.43 -21.86 4.40
CA LEU A 280 -16.39 -20.82 4.76
C LEU A 280 -17.86 -21.24 4.55
N VAL A 281 -18.16 -22.52 4.29
CA VAL A 281 -19.52 -22.99 3.98
C VAL A 281 -20.56 -22.62 5.04
N ASN A 282 -20.17 -22.55 6.31
CA ASN A 282 -21.07 -22.13 7.38
C ASN A 282 -21.50 -20.66 7.26
N ILE A 283 -20.61 -19.79 6.75
CA ILE A 283 -20.95 -18.39 6.44
C ILE A 283 -21.94 -18.37 5.27
N TYR A 284 -21.73 -19.19 4.24
CA TYR A 284 -22.60 -19.24 3.07
C TYR A 284 -24.01 -19.74 3.42
N ARG A 285 -24.12 -20.74 4.31
CA ARG A 285 -25.41 -21.21 4.83
C ARG A 285 -26.15 -20.12 5.58
N LYS A 286 -25.45 -19.38 6.44
CA LYS A 286 -26.04 -18.25 7.16
C LYS A 286 -26.58 -17.17 6.19
N THR A 287 -25.81 -16.80 5.16
CA THR A 287 -26.29 -15.89 4.12
C THR A 287 -27.56 -16.43 3.44
N LEU A 288 -27.60 -17.71 3.09
CA LEU A 288 -28.76 -18.33 2.46
C LEU A 288 -29.99 -18.28 3.38
N GLU A 289 -29.82 -18.63 4.66
CA GLU A 289 -30.89 -18.59 5.67
C GLU A 289 -31.44 -17.17 5.87
N GLU A 290 -30.56 -16.16 5.94
CA GLU A 290 -30.96 -14.74 6.08
C GLU A 290 -31.79 -14.27 4.87
N ILE A 291 -31.36 -14.60 3.65
CA ILE A 291 -32.10 -14.26 2.43
C ILE A 291 -33.44 -15.01 2.37
N GLN A 292 -33.49 -16.27 2.81
CA GLN A 292 -34.73 -17.05 2.87
C GLN A 292 -35.73 -16.50 3.88
N ALA A 293 -35.28 -16.11 5.07
CA ALA A 293 -36.14 -15.53 6.09
C ALA A 293 -36.73 -14.20 5.62
N GLY A 294 -35.91 -13.28 5.10
CA GLY A 294 -36.39 -12.00 4.57
C GLY A 294 -37.33 -12.17 3.37
N ALA A 295 -37.08 -13.18 2.53
CA ALA A 295 -37.92 -13.55 1.41
C ALA A 295 -39.35 -13.97 1.81
N ASP A 296 -39.50 -14.64 2.95
CA ASP A 296 -40.79 -15.12 3.45
C ASP A 296 -41.58 -14.00 4.17
N GLU A 297 -40.89 -13.01 4.77
CA GLU A 297 -41.52 -11.82 5.36
C GLU A 297 -42.12 -10.87 4.32
N GLU A 298 -41.53 -10.78 3.13
CA GLU A 298 -42.04 -9.93 2.03
C GLU A 298 -43.23 -10.54 1.26
N ARG A 299 -43.60 -11.80 1.54
CA ARG A 299 -44.80 -12.42 0.95
C ARG A 299 -46.07 -11.90 1.64
N PRO A 300 -47.00 -11.25 0.91
CA PRO A 300 -48.26 -10.86 1.51
C PRO A 300 -49.04 -12.09 1.99
N CYS A 301 -49.52 -12.06 3.24
CA CYS A 301 -50.50 -13.00 3.75
C CYS A 301 -51.69 -13.04 2.78
N ARG A 302 -51.94 -14.21 2.17
CA ARG A 302 -53.10 -14.45 1.31
C ARG A 302 -54.36 -14.70 2.12
#